data_AF-A0A348Y8P4-F1
#
_entry.id   AF-A0A348Y8P4-F1
#
_cell.length_a   1.000
_cell.length_b   1.000
_cell.length_c   1.000
_cell.angle_alpha   90.00
_cell.angle_beta   90.00
_cell.angle_gamma   90.00
#
_symmetry.space_group_name_H-M   'P 1'
#
loop_
_entity.id
_entity.type
_entity.pdbx_description
1 polymer ?
#
loop_
_entity_poly.entity_id
_entity_poly.type
_entity_poly.pdbx_seq_one_letter_code
_entity_poly.pdbx_strand_id
1 'polypeptide(L)'
;QEKVDAYQADITYGTNNEYGFDYLRDNMVFSLKEKKQRPLNFCIIDEIDSILIDEARTPLIISGQAEDSSRMYALINTIIPVLIRSKDEEANKNNEEEDFWIDEKNRQIEISEKGYEKIERFLIEVGELGENESLYSPSRLPLLAHVQAAIRAHHVFVKNIHYIVDDGEVVIVDENTGRTMPGRRWSEGLHQAVEAKENVEIQAENQTLATTTFQNFFRLYEKLSGMTGTADTEAAEFKSTYDLDVIVIPTHEPIARIDMDDQIFLTKLGKYKGIIREIQEIQAKGAPVLVGTATIEASEELSYLLDQEGVKHNVLNAKQHEREAEIIAQAGSPKSVTIATNMAGRGTDIILGGNWQSFIEDIDSVSPEEMQRLKAQWQIKHDQVVAAGGLHIIGS
;
A
#
# COMPACT_ATOMS: atom_id res chain seq x y z
N GLN A 1 -27.61 -0.01 6.07
CA GLN A 1 -28.53 -1.15 6.00
C GLN A 1 -27.84 -2.34 5.33
N GLU A 2 -27.43 -2.24 4.06
CA GLU A 2 -26.76 -3.33 3.32
C GLU A 2 -25.58 -4.00 4.06
N LYS A 3 -24.66 -3.24 4.65
CA LYS A 3 -23.54 -3.84 5.43
C LYS A 3 -24.00 -4.59 6.68
N VAL A 4 -25.01 -4.08 7.38
CA VAL A 4 -25.53 -4.73 8.58
C VAL A 4 -26.16 -6.06 8.19
N ASP A 5 -26.94 -6.07 7.11
CA ASP A 5 -27.59 -7.28 6.60
C ASP A 5 -26.53 -8.31 6.14
N ALA A 6 -25.45 -7.85 5.49
CA ALA A 6 -24.33 -8.70 5.06
C ALA A 6 -23.61 -9.39 6.24
N TYR A 7 -23.31 -8.67 7.32
CA TYR A 7 -22.71 -9.26 8.53
C TYR A 7 -23.70 -10.08 9.36
N GLN A 8 -25.01 -9.93 9.15
CA GLN A 8 -26.03 -10.74 9.82
C GLN A 8 -26.24 -12.10 9.15
N ALA A 9 -25.82 -12.26 7.90
CA ALA A 9 -25.80 -13.55 7.21
C ALA A 9 -24.91 -14.58 7.92
N ASP A 10 -25.13 -15.86 7.65
CA ASP A 10 -24.32 -16.95 8.20
C ASP A 10 -22.88 -16.97 7.65
N ILE A 11 -22.73 -16.54 6.39
CA ILE A 11 -21.45 -16.43 5.69
C ILE A 11 -21.39 -15.07 5.01
N THR A 12 -20.30 -14.33 5.25
CA THR A 12 -20.04 -13.04 4.63
C THR A 12 -18.75 -13.15 3.81
N TYR A 13 -18.83 -12.74 2.53
CA TYR A 13 -17.67 -12.56 1.67
C TYR A 13 -17.33 -11.07 1.60
N GLY A 14 -16.03 -10.76 1.52
CA GLY A 14 -15.55 -9.39 1.50
C GLY A 14 -14.03 -9.36 1.44
N THR A 15 -13.49 -8.17 1.19
CA THR A 15 -12.04 -7.96 1.14
C THR A 15 -11.47 -7.69 2.53
N ASN A 16 -10.17 -7.97 2.71
CA ASN A 16 -9.44 -7.66 3.95
C ASN A 16 -9.59 -6.19 4.37
N ASN A 17 -9.46 -5.26 3.43
CA ASN A 17 -9.59 -3.83 3.63
C ASN A 17 -11.00 -3.45 4.10
N GLU A 18 -12.05 -3.99 3.48
CA GLU A 18 -13.43 -3.71 3.90
C GLU A 18 -13.69 -4.15 5.34
N TYR A 19 -13.26 -5.36 5.70
CA TYR A 19 -13.38 -5.88 7.07
C TYR A 19 -12.59 -5.05 8.07
N GLY A 20 -11.33 -4.74 7.76
CA GLY A 20 -10.48 -3.96 8.65
C GLY A 20 -10.98 -2.52 8.85
N PHE A 21 -11.42 -1.84 7.78
CA PHE A 21 -11.99 -0.50 7.90
C PHE A 21 -13.37 -0.49 8.56
N ASP A 22 -14.20 -1.51 8.34
CA ASP A 22 -15.46 -1.64 9.09
C ASP A 22 -15.20 -1.85 10.58
N TYR A 23 -14.20 -2.66 10.95
CA TYR A 23 -13.76 -2.82 12.32
C TYR A 23 -13.29 -1.50 12.94
N LEU A 24 -12.46 -0.73 12.24
CA LEU A 24 -12.01 0.58 12.72
C LEU A 24 -13.20 1.54 12.89
N ARG A 25 -14.11 1.61 11.92
CA ARG A 25 -15.33 2.44 12.00
C ARG A 25 -16.23 2.03 13.17
N ASP A 26 -16.41 0.74 13.41
CA ASP A 26 -17.21 0.22 14.53
C ASP A 26 -16.58 0.52 15.89
N ASN A 27 -15.29 0.84 15.97
CA ASN A 27 -14.66 1.31 17.20
C ASN A 27 -14.72 2.85 17.35
N MET A 28 -15.23 3.57 16.34
CA MET A 28 -15.42 5.02 16.36
C MET A 28 -16.88 5.44 16.57
N VAL A 29 -17.85 4.51 16.55
CA VAL A 29 -19.27 4.84 16.75
C VAL A 29 -19.58 5.19 18.21
N PHE A 30 -20.55 6.08 18.42
CA PHE A 30 -20.94 6.53 19.76
C PHE A 30 -21.92 5.59 20.46
N SER A 31 -22.61 4.73 19.71
CA SER A 31 -23.58 3.78 20.26
C SER A 31 -23.39 2.37 19.70
N LEU A 32 -23.64 1.35 20.53
CA LEU A 32 -23.53 -0.06 20.13
C LEU A 32 -24.46 -0.44 18.96
N LYS A 33 -25.56 0.29 18.78
CA LYS A 33 -26.54 0.05 17.70
C LYS A 33 -26.03 0.46 16.32
N GLU A 34 -24.98 1.28 16.27
CA GLU A 34 -24.36 1.76 15.03
C GLU A 34 -23.26 0.82 14.51
N LYS A 35 -22.81 -0.14 15.33
CA LYS A 35 -21.85 -1.16 14.90
C LYS A 35 -22.45 -2.03 13.80
N LYS A 36 -21.66 -2.31 12.78
CA LYS A 36 -22.05 -3.12 11.62
C LYS A 36 -21.64 -4.57 11.78
N GLN A 37 -20.44 -4.81 12.31
CA GLN A 37 -19.88 -6.13 12.53
C GLN A 37 -20.47 -6.79 13.79
N ARG A 38 -20.49 -8.13 13.73
CA ARG A 38 -20.79 -9.01 14.86
C ARG A 38 -19.49 -9.41 15.55
N PRO A 39 -19.55 -10.08 16.73
CA PRO A 39 -18.36 -10.70 17.31
C PRO A 39 -17.62 -11.57 16.29
N LEU A 40 -16.29 -11.39 16.22
CA LEU A 40 -15.42 -12.03 15.23
C LEU A 40 -15.22 -13.51 15.59
N ASN A 41 -16.00 -14.40 14.98
CA ASN A 41 -16.00 -15.83 15.30
C ASN A 41 -14.97 -16.60 14.47
N PHE A 42 -15.21 -16.78 13.17
CA PHE A 42 -14.36 -17.59 12.31
C PHE A 42 -14.01 -16.85 11.02
N CYS A 43 -12.74 -16.84 10.66
CA CYS A 43 -12.25 -16.30 9.41
C CYS A 43 -11.53 -17.39 8.59
N ILE A 44 -11.90 -17.48 7.31
CA ILE A 44 -11.16 -18.24 6.30
C ILE A 44 -10.57 -17.21 5.34
N ILE A 45 -9.24 -17.14 5.30
CA ILE A 45 -8.52 -16.23 4.42
C ILE A 45 -8.11 -16.99 3.17
N ASP A 46 -8.68 -16.60 2.03
CA ASP A 46 -8.13 -16.99 0.74
C ASP A 46 -6.87 -16.18 0.45
N GLU A 47 -5.86 -16.79 -0.17
CA GLU A 47 -4.57 -16.15 -0.45
C GLU A 47 -3.88 -15.60 0.80
N ILE A 48 -3.84 -16.44 1.84
CA ILE A 48 -3.44 -16.07 3.21
C ILE A 48 -2.00 -15.52 3.31
N ASP A 49 -1.07 -16.00 2.49
CA ASP A 49 0.30 -15.48 2.41
C ASP A 49 0.34 -14.03 1.96
N SER A 50 -0.39 -13.68 0.91
CA SER A 50 -0.41 -12.28 0.48
C SER A 50 -1.08 -11.35 1.49
N ILE A 51 -2.13 -11.79 2.17
CA ILE A 51 -2.84 -10.92 3.13
C ILE A 51 -2.05 -10.79 4.44
N LEU A 52 -1.57 -11.90 4.99
CA LEU A 52 -0.97 -11.92 6.33
C LEU A 52 0.54 -11.71 6.35
N ILE A 53 1.22 -11.79 5.20
CA ILE A 53 2.67 -11.56 5.06
C ILE A 53 2.90 -10.32 4.20
N ASP A 54 2.50 -10.33 2.93
CA ASP A 54 2.86 -9.26 1.99
C ASP A 54 2.21 -7.90 2.34
N GLU A 55 0.88 -7.91 2.53
CA GLU A 55 0.06 -6.73 2.80
C GLU A 55 0.07 -6.33 4.29
N ALA A 56 0.36 -7.26 5.18
CA ALA A 56 0.37 -7.03 6.63
C ALA A 56 1.40 -5.99 7.10
N ARG A 57 2.34 -5.61 6.23
CA ARG A 57 3.37 -4.59 6.49
C ARG A 57 2.81 -3.17 6.58
N THR A 58 1.67 -2.90 5.97
CA THR A 58 1.08 -1.55 5.97
C THR A 58 -0.14 -1.51 6.90
N PRO A 59 -0.18 -0.59 7.88
CA PRO A 59 -1.32 -0.48 8.78
C PRO A 59 -2.54 0.11 8.05
N LEU A 60 -3.71 -0.26 8.52
CA LEU A 60 -4.98 0.39 8.20
C LEU A 60 -5.12 1.62 9.07
N ILE A 61 -5.32 2.79 8.46
CA ILE A 61 -5.40 4.07 9.15
C ILE A 61 -6.65 4.82 8.71
N ILE A 62 -7.48 5.23 9.67
CA ILE A 62 -8.52 6.25 9.45
C ILE A 62 -7.96 7.57 9.97
N SER A 63 -7.71 8.50 9.06
CA SER A 63 -7.38 9.88 9.40
C SER A 63 -8.63 10.74 9.34
N GLY A 64 -8.71 11.73 10.22
CA GLY A 64 -9.71 12.78 10.15
C GLY A 64 -9.07 14.14 10.36
N GLN A 65 -9.82 15.19 10.07
CA GLN A 65 -9.41 16.53 10.43
C GLN A 65 -9.35 16.62 11.96
N ALA A 66 -8.21 17.09 12.46
CA ALA A 66 -8.08 17.49 13.85
C ALA A 66 -8.98 18.71 14.12
N GLU A 67 -9.24 18.98 15.40
CA GLU A 67 -9.78 20.29 15.77
C GLU A 67 -8.86 21.39 15.23
N ASP A 68 -9.45 22.51 14.83
CA ASP A 68 -8.74 23.60 14.18
C ASP A 68 -7.66 24.19 15.10
N SER A 69 -6.42 23.72 14.94
CA SER A 69 -5.23 24.17 15.64
C SER A 69 -4.58 25.39 14.97
N SER A 70 -5.18 25.95 13.91
CA SER A 70 -4.62 27.08 13.14
C SER A 70 -4.36 28.30 14.02
N ARG A 71 -5.26 28.59 14.98
CA ARG A 71 -5.07 29.67 15.97
C ARG A 71 -3.81 29.43 16.80
N MET A 72 -3.55 28.18 17.19
CA MET A 72 -2.41 27.81 18.02
C MET A 72 -1.11 27.96 17.25
N TYR A 73 -1.04 27.50 15.99
CA TYR A 73 0.13 27.73 15.14
C TYR A 73 0.39 29.21 14.91
N ALA A 74 -0.64 30.00 14.61
CA ALA A 74 -0.51 31.43 14.45
C ALA A 74 0.02 32.12 15.73
N LEU A 75 -0.48 31.70 16.90
CA LEU A 75 -0.04 32.23 18.20
C LEU A 75 1.42 31.87 18.48
N ILE A 76 1.80 30.59 18.36
CA ILE A 76 3.16 30.11 18.61
C ILE A 76 4.15 30.75 17.64
N ASN A 77 3.75 30.97 16.40
CA ASN A 77 4.58 31.67 15.41
C ASN A 77 5.03 33.07 15.88
N THR A 78 4.28 33.71 16.79
CA THR A 78 4.63 35.05 17.30
C THR A 78 5.79 35.06 18.30
N ILE A 79 6.04 33.95 19.04
CA ILE A 79 7.13 33.90 20.03
C ILE A 79 8.46 33.49 19.40
N ILE A 80 8.45 32.77 18.27
CA ILE A 80 9.67 32.24 17.64
C ILE A 80 10.73 33.31 17.34
N PRO A 81 10.40 34.50 16.79
CA PRO A 81 11.39 35.54 16.52
C PRO A 81 12.08 36.11 17.77
N VAL A 82 11.50 35.88 18.96
CA VAL A 82 12.04 36.34 20.25
C VAL A 82 13.03 35.31 20.82
N LEU A 83 12.98 34.06 20.37
CA LEU A 83 13.87 33.00 20.83
C LEU A 83 15.27 33.17 20.21
N ILE A 84 16.29 32.98 21.05
CA ILE A 84 17.70 33.17 20.69
C ILE A 84 18.33 31.79 20.48
N ARG A 85 18.89 31.58 19.29
CA ARG A 85 19.61 30.34 18.97
C ARG A 85 20.95 30.29 19.71
N SER A 86 21.24 29.17 20.34
CA SER A 86 22.52 28.89 20.99
C SER A 86 23.66 28.73 19.98
N LYS A 87 24.87 29.12 20.38
CA LYS A 87 26.06 29.04 19.50
C LYS A 87 26.47 27.61 19.20
N ASP A 88 26.48 26.77 20.23
CA ASP A 88 26.84 25.36 20.15
C ASP A 88 26.05 24.52 21.17
N GLU A 89 26.21 23.20 21.06
CA GLU A 89 25.52 22.22 21.93
C GLU A 89 25.91 22.39 23.40
N GLU A 90 27.15 22.78 23.69
CA GLU A 90 27.67 22.87 25.04
C GLU A 90 27.12 24.11 25.76
N ALA A 91 27.02 25.24 25.06
CA ALA A 91 26.34 26.45 25.55
C ALA A 91 24.85 26.20 25.85
N ASN A 92 24.16 25.41 25.01
CA ASN A 92 22.75 25.05 25.21
C ASN A 92 22.58 24.15 26.45
N LYS A 93 23.46 23.16 26.64
CA LYS A 93 23.46 22.28 27.83
C LYS A 93 23.83 23.02 29.11
N ASN A 94 24.68 24.03 29.02
CA ASN A 94 25.08 24.88 30.15
C ASN A 94 24.06 25.98 30.46
N ASN A 95 22.96 26.09 29.68
CA ASN A 95 21.91 27.09 29.82
C ASN A 95 22.46 28.55 29.82
N GLU A 96 23.41 28.85 28.93
CA GLU A 96 24.10 30.16 28.83
C GLU A 96 23.22 31.26 28.18
N GLU A 97 22.04 31.54 28.75
CA GLU A 97 21.06 32.59 28.36
C GLU A 97 20.40 32.45 26.98
N GLU A 98 20.79 31.46 26.19
CA GLU A 98 20.22 31.15 24.87
C GLU A 98 19.09 30.11 24.98
N ASP A 99 18.14 30.12 24.03
CA ASP A 99 16.85 29.44 24.18
C ASP A 99 16.80 28.05 23.51
N PHE A 100 17.53 27.83 22.41
CA PHE A 100 17.53 26.53 21.72
C PHE A 100 18.75 26.34 20.83
N TRP A 101 19.14 25.10 20.62
CA TRP A 101 20.18 24.67 19.68
C TRP A 101 19.61 23.86 18.52
N ILE A 102 20.35 23.82 17.42
CA ILE A 102 20.00 23.05 16.21
C ILE A 102 21.18 22.16 15.85
N ASP A 103 20.91 20.86 15.82
CA ASP A 103 21.78 19.90 15.16
C ASP A 103 21.53 19.97 13.65
N GLU A 104 22.36 20.71 12.92
CA GLU A 104 22.23 20.87 11.46
C GLU A 104 22.45 19.55 10.70
N LYS A 105 23.21 18.61 11.29
CA LYS A 105 23.51 17.32 10.66
C LYS A 105 22.29 16.41 10.70
N ASN A 106 21.60 16.36 11.83
CA ASN A 106 20.42 15.52 12.02
C ASN A 106 19.09 16.28 11.82
N ARG A 107 19.14 17.60 11.60
CA ARG A 107 17.98 18.50 11.50
C ARG A 107 17.06 18.42 12.72
N GLN A 108 17.66 18.22 13.89
CA GLN A 108 16.97 18.17 15.17
C GLN A 108 17.18 19.48 15.92
N ILE A 109 16.24 19.77 16.82
CA ILE A 109 16.30 20.93 17.70
C ILE A 109 16.33 20.44 19.15
N GLU A 110 17.02 21.20 20.00
CA GLU A 110 17.04 20.97 21.44
C GLU A 110 16.77 22.30 22.13
N ILE A 111 15.70 22.38 22.91
CA ILE A 111 15.32 23.59 23.64
C ILE A 111 16.05 23.56 24.99
N SER A 112 16.69 24.66 25.38
CA SER A 112 17.35 24.78 26.69
C SER A 112 16.32 24.97 27.82
N GLU A 113 16.71 24.79 29.08
CA GLU A 113 15.80 25.08 30.22
C GLU A 113 15.33 26.54 30.18
N LYS A 114 16.20 27.47 29.75
CA LYS A 114 15.86 28.89 29.60
C LYS A 114 14.85 29.12 28.48
N GLY A 115 15.00 28.42 27.36
CA GLY A 115 14.02 28.43 26.29
C GLY A 115 12.66 27.95 26.77
N TYR A 116 12.62 26.85 27.52
CA TYR A 116 11.38 26.36 28.13
C TYR A 116 10.74 27.38 29.06
N GLU A 117 11.48 27.93 30.02
CA GLU A 117 10.99 28.96 30.95
C GLU A 117 10.37 30.16 30.20
N LYS A 118 11.01 30.59 29.10
CA LYS A 118 10.57 31.73 28.29
C LYS A 118 9.31 31.40 27.50
N ILE A 119 9.23 30.21 26.92
CA ILE A 119 8.05 29.74 26.19
C ILE A 119 6.88 29.52 27.15
N GLU A 120 7.09 28.90 28.31
CA GLU A 120 6.05 28.69 29.34
C GLU A 120 5.50 30.04 29.82
N ARG A 121 6.38 31.02 30.11
CA ARG A 121 5.95 32.36 30.51
C ARG A 121 5.07 33.02 29.45
N PHE A 122 5.49 32.97 28.19
CA PHE A 122 4.69 33.50 27.08
C PHE A 122 3.32 32.82 27.01
N LEU A 123 3.28 31.48 27.12
CA LEU A 123 2.04 30.71 27.06
C LEU A 123 1.10 30.99 28.24
N ILE A 124 1.65 31.28 29.43
CA ILE A 124 0.90 31.73 30.60
C ILE A 124 0.30 33.12 30.35
N GLU A 125 1.09 34.06 29.82
CA GLU A 125 0.64 35.44 29.54
C GLU A 125 -0.53 35.48 28.53
N VAL A 126 -0.50 34.61 27.53
CA VAL A 126 -1.57 34.49 26.52
C VAL A 126 -2.71 33.54 26.94
N GLY A 127 -2.62 32.93 28.12
CA GLY A 127 -3.67 32.13 28.73
C GLY A 127 -3.81 30.70 28.21
N GLU A 128 -2.82 30.17 27.49
CA GLU A 128 -2.83 28.80 26.95
C GLU A 128 -2.20 27.77 27.90
N LEU A 129 -1.44 28.22 28.91
CA LEU A 129 -0.83 27.40 29.96
C LEU A 129 -1.17 27.96 31.34
N GLY A 130 -1.49 27.10 32.31
CA GLY A 130 -1.74 27.53 33.69
C GLY A 130 -0.45 27.94 34.43
N GLU A 131 -0.55 28.84 35.42
CA GLU A 131 0.63 29.35 36.18
C GLU A 131 1.48 28.26 36.86
N ASN A 132 0.89 27.11 37.17
CA ASN A 132 1.55 25.96 37.80
C ASN A 132 1.59 24.72 36.88
N GLU A 133 1.35 24.90 35.58
CA GLU A 133 1.34 23.82 34.59
C GLU A 133 2.62 23.88 33.76
N SER A 134 3.25 22.71 33.53
CA SER A 134 4.44 22.63 32.68
C SER A 134 4.10 22.13 31.28
N LEU A 135 4.87 22.58 30.29
CA LEU A 135 4.85 22.08 28.91
C LEU A 135 5.10 20.56 28.82
N TYR A 136 5.82 19.99 29.79
CA TYR A 136 6.10 18.55 29.85
C TYR A 136 4.96 17.71 30.43
N SER A 137 3.89 18.34 30.92
CA SER A 137 2.74 17.60 31.40
C SER A 137 2.12 16.79 30.25
N PRO A 138 1.67 15.53 30.47
CA PRO A 138 1.10 14.70 29.40
C PRO A 138 -0.05 15.36 28.62
N SER A 139 -0.83 16.23 29.27
CA SER A 139 -1.91 17.02 28.67
C SER A 139 -1.43 18.10 27.71
N ARG A 140 -0.17 18.55 27.82
CA ARG A 140 0.40 19.68 27.04
C ARG A 140 1.47 19.26 26.04
N LEU A 141 1.75 17.97 25.92
CA LEU A 141 2.67 17.45 24.89
C LEU A 141 2.32 17.88 23.45
N PRO A 142 1.03 17.96 23.03
CA PRO A 142 0.70 18.49 21.70
C PRO A 142 1.13 19.95 21.51
N LEU A 143 1.00 20.77 22.57
CA LEU A 143 1.43 22.17 22.54
C LEU A 143 2.95 22.29 22.42
N LEU A 144 3.70 21.44 23.12
CA LEU A 144 5.15 21.33 22.97
C LEU A 144 5.54 20.94 21.54
N ALA A 145 4.84 19.97 20.94
CA ALA A 145 5.08 19.57 19.55
C ALA A 145 4.89 20.73 18.57
N HIS A 146 3.85 21.56 18.75
CA HIS A 146 3.65 22.75 17.92
C HIS A 146 4.80 23.76 18.05
N VAL A 147 5.32 23.99 19.28
CA VAL A 147 6.48 24.86 19.51
C VAL A 147 7.72 24.32 18.79
N GLN A 148 7.98 23.02 18.92
CA GLN A 148 9.09 22.37 18.26
C GLN A 148 8.98 22.44 16.72
N ALA A 149 7.78 22.21 16.18
CA ALA A 149 7.48 22.35 14.76
C ALA A 149 7.72 23.79 14.27
N ALA A 150 7.32 24.80 15.05
CA ALA A 150 7.52 26.20 14.73
C ALA A 150 9.00 26.62 14.72
N ILE A 151 9.79 26.20 15.72
CA ILE A 151 11.25 26.44 15.73
C ILE A 151 11.91 25.80 14.50
N ARG A 152 11.55 24.54 14.17
CA ARG A 152 12.05 23.86 12.96
C ARG A 152 11.64 24.58 11.69
N ALA A 153 10.38 24.99 11.56
CA ALA A 153 9.88 25.73 10.41
C ALA A 153 10.68 27.01 10.17
N HIS A 154 11.03 27.75 11.22
CA HIS A 154 11.80 28.99 11.10
C HIS A 154 13.27 28.77 10.78
N HIS A 155 13.93 27.84 11.46
CA HIS A 155 15.39 27.77 11.45
C HIS A 155 15.99 26.60 10.67
N VAL A 156 15.21 25.55 10.40
CA VAL A 156 15.67 24.37 9.63
C VAL A 156 15.14 24.42 8.21
N PHE A 157 13.86 24.78 8.03
CA PHE A 157 13.22 24.79 6.71
C PHE A 157 13.27 26.17 6.07
N VAL A 158 14.05 26.27 4.99
CA VAL A 158 14.33 27.52 4.26
C VAL A 158 13.54 27.59 2.96
N LYS A 159 12.85 28.71 2.75
CA LYS A 159 12.14 29.06 1.51
C LYS A 159 13.10 29.08 0.31
N ASN A 160 12.62 28.61 -0.85
CA ASN A 160 13.36 28.41 -2.10
C ASN A 160 14.47 27.33 -2.05
N ILE A 161 14.59 26.59 -0.95
CA ILE A 161 15.47 25.42 -0.85
C ILE A 161 14.62 24.18 -0.55
N HIS A 162 13.85 24.25 0.53
CA HIS A 162 13.06 23.12 1.03
C HIS A 162 11.58 23.19 0.59
N TYR A 163 11.09 24.40 0.32
CA TYR A 163 9.74 24.65 -0.16
C TYR A 163 9.67 25.97 -0.90
N ILE A 164 8.59 26.15 -1.64
CA ILE A 164 8.15 27.43 -2.20
C ILE A 164 6.72 27.71 -1.71
N VAL A 165 6.31 28.97 -1.84
CA VAL A 165 4.91 29.36 -1.69
C VAL A 165 4.39 29.68 -3.07
N ASP A 166 3.42 28.91 -3.54
CA ASP A 166 2.81 29.04 -4.87
C ASP A 166 1.29 29.10 -4.71
N ASP A 167 0.67 30.10 -5.33
CA ASP A 167 -0.77 30.40 -5.25
C ASP A 167 -1.37 30.42 -3.81
N GLY A 168 -0.56 30.81 -2.82
CA GLY A 168 -0.97 30.84 -1.42
C GLY A 168 -0.83 29.50 -0.67
N GLU A 169 -0.27 28.46 -1.31
CA GLU A 169 0.00 27.16 -0.69
C GLU A 169 1.49 26.88 -0.55
N VAL A 170 1.87 26.12 0.49
CA VAL A 170 3.25 25.66 0.69
C VAL A 170 3.49 24.39 -0.12
N VAL A 171 4.40 24.45 -1.10
CA VAL A 171 4.77 23.31 -1.94
C VAL A 171 6.19 22.86 -1.61
N ILE A 172 6.35 21.59 -1.23
CA ILE A 172 7.65 21.01 -0.88
C ILE A 172 8.51 20.91 -2.14
N VAL A 173 9.80 21.22 -2.01
CA VAL A 173 10.82 21.03 -3.05
C VAL A 173 11.74 19.89 -2.65
N ASP A 174 11.99 18.97 -3.56
CA ASP A 174 13.00 17.93 -3.38
C ASP A 174 14.40 18.57 -3.49
N GLU A 175 15.16 18.53 -2.40
CA GLU A 175 16.50 19.14 -2.31
C GLU A 175 17.50 18.58 -3.32
N ASN A 176 17.35 17.31 -3.73
CA ASN A 176 18.28 16.67 -4.65
C ASN A 176 18.00 17.05 -6.10
N THR A 177 16.72 17.19 -6.45
CA THR A 177 16.29 17.36 -7.85
C THR A 177 15.79 18.77 -8.16
N GLY A 178 15.51 19.58 -7.15
CA GLY A 178 14.88 20.89 -7.27
C GLY A 178 13.42 20.85 -7.75
N ARG A 179 12.81 19.67 -7.83
CA ARG A 179 11.44 19.49 -8.31
C ARG A 179 10.43 19.79 -7.21
N THR A 180 9.33 20.44 -7.58
CA THR A 180 8.17 20.61 -6.72
C THR A 180 7.44 19.29 -6.54
N MET A 181 6.97 19.02 -5.32
CA MET A 181 6.22 17.83 -4.94
C MET A 181 4.81 18.22 -4.49
N PRO A 182 3.92 18.60 -5.43
CA PRO A 182 2.54 18.98 -5.10
C PRO A 182 1.79 17.81 -4.44
N GLY A 183 0.94 18.14 -3.47
CA GLY A 183 0.15 17.17 -2.69
C GLY A 183 0.91 16.44 -1.57
N ARG A 184 2.23 16.64 -1.44
CA ARG A 184 2.98 16.16 -0.28
C ARG A 184 2.97 17.20 0.84
N ARG A 185 2.79 16.74 2.07
CA ARG A 185 2.85 17.55 3.29
C ARG A 185 3.82 16.92 4.28
N TRP A 186 4.46 17.74 5.11
CA TRP A 186 5.27 17.23 6.22
C TRP A 186 4.38 16.81 7.39
N SER A 187 4.80 15.79 8.11
CA SER A 187 4.12 15.27 9.30
C SER A 187 4.44 16.09 10.57
N GLU A 188 3.80 15.74 11.69
CA GLU A 188 4.06 16.30 13.03
C GLU A 188 3.87 17.83 13.11
N GLY A 189 2.86 18.36 12.41
CA GLY A 189 2.53 19.79 12.47
C GLY A 189 3.52 20.71 11.76
N LEU A 190 4.61 20.18 11.20
CA LEU A 190 5.64 21.00 10.56
C LEU A 190 5.11 21.77 9.36
N HIS A 191 4.22 21.17 8.59
CA HIS A 191 3.67 21.84 7.41
C HIS A 191 2.80 23.03 7.79
N GLN A 192 1.95 22.88 8.81
CA GLN A 192 1.15 23.96 9.39
C GLN A 192 2.02 25.05 10.02
N ALA A 193 3.12 24.68 10.66
CA ALA A 193 4.08 25.63 11.19
C ALA A 193 4.77 26.45 10.08
N VAL A 194 5.08 25.85 8.92
CA VAL A 194 5.59 26.57 7.74
C VAL A 194 4.51 27.45 7.11
N GLU A 195 3.27 26.98 7.05
CA GLU A 195 2.12 27.79 6.59
C GLU A 195 1.95 29.04 7.48
N ALA A 196 2.02 28.88 8.80
CA ALA A 196 1.96 29.99 9.75
C ALA A 196 3.15 30.96 9.60
N LYS A 197 4.37 30.42 9.43
CA LYS A 197 5.60 31.22 9.20
C LYS A 197 5.48 32.11 7.97
N GLU A 198 4.95 31.58 6.88
CA GLU A 198 4.79 32.30 5.61
C GLU A 198 3.51 33.13 5.54
N ASN A 199 2.71 33.13 6.61
CA ASN A 199 1.45 33.85 6.73
C ASN A 199 0.46 33.48 5.59
N VAL A 200 0.39 32.19 5.26
CA VAL A 200 -0.60 31.62 4.36
C VAL A 200 -1.74 30.94 5.14
N GLU A 201 -2.78 30.48 4.44
CA GLU A 201 -3.89 29.77 5.08
C GLU A 201 -3.36 28.47 5.70
N ILE A 202 -3.51 28.35 7.02
CA ILE A 202 -3.11 27.16 7.77
C ILE A 202 -4.22 26.13 7.60
N GLN A 203 -3.91 25.00 6.96
CA GLN A 203 -4.91 23.96 6.79
C GLN A 203 -4.89 23.03 8.01
N ALA A 204 -6.08 22.58 8.42
CA ALA A 204 -6.22 21.65 9.53
C ALA A 204 -5.31 20.42 9.38
N GLU A 205 -4.72 20.00 10.50
CA GLU A 205 -3.95 18.76 10.55
C GLU A 205 -4.83 17.54 10.30
N ASN A 206 -4.26 16.55 9.62
CA ASN A 206 -4.84 15.22 9.62
C ASN A 206 -4.28 14.46 10.82
N GLN A 207 -5.16 14.07 11.73
CA GLN A 207 -4.81 13.20 12.84
C GLN A 207 -5.27 11.78 12.59
N THR A 208 -4.48 10.81 13.04
CA THR A 208 -4.89 9.40 13.05
C THR A 208 -5.95 9.19 14.12
N LEU A 209 -7.18 8.89 13.71
CA LEU A 209 -8.30 8.64 14.61
C LEU A 209 -8.34 7.17 15.06
N ALA A 210 -8.05 6.25 14.14
CA ALA A 210 -8.03 4.83 14.43
C ALA A 210 -6.98 4.15 13.55
N THR A 211 -6.27 3.18 14.11
CA THR A 211 -5.26 2.40 13.39
C THR A 211 -5.26 0.94 13.86
N THR A 212 -5.00 0.03 12.94
CA THR A 212 -4.71 -1.38 13.23
C THR A 212 -3.80 -1.95 12.14
N THR A 213 -3.11 -3.04 12.43
CA THR A 213 -2.48 -3.87 11.40
C THR A 213 -3.40 -5.03 11.05
N PHE A 214 -3.24 -5.62 9.85
CA PHE A 214 -3.92 -6.89 9.53
C PHE A 214 -3.54 -7.99 10.52
N GLN A 215 -2.27 -8.02 10.94
CA GLN A 215 -1.79 -8.98 11.92
C GLN A 215 -2.64 -8.94 13.21
N ASN A 216 -2.82 -7.75 13.78
CA ASN A 216 -3.60 -7.60 15.00
C ASN A 216 -5.10 -7.81 14.77
N PHE A 217 -5.63 -7.36 13.64
CA PHE A 217 -7.05 -7.51 13.33
C PHE A 217 -7.46 -8.98 13.20
N PHE A 218 -6.75 -9.78 12.40
CA PHE A 218 -7.11 -11.18 12.18
C PHE A 218 -6.89 -12.07 13.40
N ARG A 219 -6.00 -11.69 14.32
CA ARG A 219 -5.82 -12.35 15.62
C ARG A 219 -7.02 -12.18 16.57
N LEU A 220 -7.94 -11.27 16.28
CA LEU A 220 -9.15 -11.07 17.09
C LEU A 220 -10.22 -12.15 16.84
N TYR A 221 -10.12 -12.90 15.75
CA TYR A 221 -11.06 -13.97 15.46
C TYR A 221 -10.84 -15.16 16.41
N GLU A 222 -11.91 -15.74 16.93
CA GLU A 222 -11.83 -16.94 17.79
C GLU A 222 -11.18 -18.12 17.07
N LYS A 223 -11.43 -18.25 15.76
CA LYS A 223 -10.78 -19.21 14.89
C LYS A 223 -10.29 -18.54 13.62
N LEU A 224 -9.09 -18.88 13.21
CA LEU A 224 -8.47 -18.40 11.98
C LEU A 224 -7.98 -19.59 11.15
N SER A 225 -8.20 -19.54 9.84
CA SER A 225 -7.65 -20.49 8.88
C SER A 225 -7.47 -19.80 7.53
N GLY A 226 -6.72 -20.41 6.63
CA GLY A 226 -6.64 -19.94 5.26
C GLY A 226 -6.08 -20.97 4.32
N MET A 227 -6.04 -20.58 3.04
CA MET A 227 -5.57 -21.41 1.95
C MET A 227 -4.71 -20.59 1.00
N THR A 228 -3.71 -21.23 0.41
CA THR A 228 -2.83 -20.67 -0.64
C THR A 228 -2.00 -21.81 -1.23
N GLY A 229 -1.44 -21.60 -2.42
CA GLY A 229 -0.51 -22.53 -3.05
C GLY A 229 0.92 -22.47 -2.49
N THR A 230 1.26 -21.43 -1.72
CA THR A 230 2.66 -21.04 -1.44
C THR A 230 3.00 -20.87 0.04
N ALA A 231 2.14 -21.31 0.97
CA ALA A 231 2.35 -21.08 2.41
C ALA A 231 3.53 -21.82 3.06
N ASP A 232 4.08 -22.87 2.43
CA ASP A 232 5.09 -23.73 3.05
C ASP A 232 6.38 -22.98 3.39
N THR A 233 6.77 -21.99 2.57
CA THR A 233 7.96 -21.16 2.82
C THR A 233 7.79 -20.27 4.04
N GLU A 234 6.57 -19.78 4.28
CA GLU A 234 6.24 -18.84 5.35
C GLU A 234 5.70 -19.54 6.62
N ALA A 235 5.78 -20.87 6.70
CA ALA A 235 5.21 -21.66 7.79
C ALA A 235 5.70 -21.24 9.19
N ALA A 236 6.97 -20.85 9.30
CA ALA A 236 7.53 -20.38 10.57
C ALA A 236 6.93 -19.03 11.02
N GLU A 237 6.65 -18.14 10.07
CA GLU A 237 6.02 -16.84 10.34
C GLU A 237 4.54 -17.02 10.71
N PHE A 238 3.83 -17.90 9.99
CA PHE A 238 2.45 -18.26 10.32
C PHE A 238 2.32 -18.81 11.74
N LYS A 239 3.23 -19.71 12.13
CA LYS A 239 3.21 -20.29 13.47
C LYS A 239 3.55 -19.28 14.56
N SER A 240 4.58 -18.45 14.35
CA SER A 240 5.04 -17.50 15.38
C SER A 240 4.10 -16.30 15.56
N THR A 241 3.49 -15.80 14.49
CA THR A 241 2.64 -14.60 14.51
C THR A 241 1.16 -14.92 14.75
N TYR A 242 0.65 -16.01 14.16
CA TYR A 242 -0.78 -16.33 14.14
C TYR A 242 -1.14 -17.67 14.80
N ASP A 243 -0.16 -18.43 15.28
CA ASP A 243 -0.32 -19.80 15.77
C ASP A 243 -1.01 -20.73 14.74
N LEU A 244 -0.72 -20.53 13.46
CA LEU A 244 -1.24 -21.34 12.37
C LEU A 244 -0.21 -22.38 11.93
N ASP A 245 -0.63 -23.64 11.91
CA ASP A 245 0.14 -24.73 11.32
C ASP A 245 -0.11 -24.81 9.81
N VAL A 246 0.96 -24.93 9.02
CA VAL A 246 0.86 -25.12 7.57
C VAL A 246 0.88 -26.62 7.25
N ILE A 247 -0.10 -27.08 6.50
CA ILE A 247 -0.22 -28.47 6.05
C ILE A 247 -0.21 -28.49 4.53
N VAL A 248 0.80 -29.14 3.96
CA VAL A 248 0.88 -29.34 2.50
C VAL A 248 -0.08 -30.47 2.11
N ILE A 249 -1.18 -30.10 1.46
CA ILE A 249 -2.15 -31.06 0.93
C ILE A 249 -1.62 -31.64 -0.40
N PRO A 250 -1.59 -32.97 -0.58
CA PRO A 250 -1.17 -33.59 -1.83
C PRO A 250 -2.05 -33.12 -3.01
N THR A 251 -1.43 -32.93 -4.17
CA THR A 251 -2.16 -32.61 -5.40
C THR A 251 -3.04 -33.77 -5.84
N HIS A 252 -4.16 -33.47 -6.51
CA HIS A 252 -5.05 -34.48 -7.06
C HIS A 252 -4.35 -35.36 -8.11
N GLU A 253 -3.50 -34.72 -8.92
CA GLU A 253 -2.69 -35.35 -9.98
C GLU A 253 -1.19 -35.08 -9.74
N PRO A 254 -0.29 -35.98 -10.19
CA PRO A 254 1.15 -35.74 -10.12
C PRO A 254 1.56 -34.50 -10.93
N ILE A 255 2.44 -33.68 -10.36
CA ILE A 255 2.96 -32.48 -11.03
C ILE A 255 3.87 -32.90 -12.19
N ALA A 256 3.52 -32.50 -13.41
CA ALA A 256 4.32 -32.71 -14.63
C ALA A 256 5.04 -31.43 -15.11
N ARG A 257 4.98 -30.35 -14.32
CA ARG A 257 5.64 -29.07 -14.63
C ARG A 257 7.16 -29.24 -14.65
N ILE A 258 7.81 -28.63 -15.65
CA ILE A 258 9.27 -28.61 -15.77
C ILE A 258 9.74 -27.20 -15.44
N ASP A 259 10.42 -27.04 -14.32
CA ASP A 259 11.03 -25.78 -13.92
C ASP A 259 12.44 -25.71 -14.53
N MET A 260 12.67 -24.74 -15.42
CA MET A 260 13.95 -24.52 -16.10
C MET A 260 14.88 -23.62 -15.28
N ASP A 261 16.19 -23.72 -15.52
CA ASP A 261 17.18 -22.85 -14.88
C ASP A 261 17.04 -21.38 -15.33
N ASP A 262 17.36 -20.46 -14.42
CA ASP A 262 17.33 -19.01 -14.68
C ASP A 262 18.33 -18.58 -15.76
N GLN A 263 17.90 -17.69 -16.66
CA GLN A 263 18.76 -17.05 -17.64
C GLN A 263 19.10 -15.62 -17.25
N ILE A 264 20.39 -15.34 -17.00
CA ILE A 264 20.87 -14.04 -16.53
C ILE A 264 21.48 -13.24 -17.69
N PHE A 265 21.05 -11.98 -17.83
CA PHE A 265 21.52 -11.08 -18.88
C PHE A 265 22.22 -9.85 -18.28
N LEU A 266 23.27 -9.37 -18.96
CA LEU A 266 24.04 -8.20 -18.53
C LEU A 266 23.24 -6.90 -18.59
N THR A 267 22.30 -6.79 -19.54
CA THR A 267 21.54 -5.56 -19.77
C THR A 267 20.04 -5.84 -19.85
N LYS A 268 19.22 -4.86 -19.44
CA LYS A 268 17.76 -4.93 -19.54
C LYS A 268 17.27 -5.19 -20.96
N LEU A 269 17.86 -4.51 -21.95
CA LEU A 269 17.54 -4.71 -23.35
C LEU A 269 17.94 -6.12 -23.84
N GLY A 270 19.08 -6.65 -23.37
CA GLY A 270 19.49 -8.03 -23.66
C GLY A 270 18.49 -9.04 -23.11
N LYS A 271 18.01 -8.83 -21.89
CA LYS A 271 16.95 -9.63 -21.26
C LYS A 271 15.67 -9.62 -22.09
N TYR A 272 15.16 -8.45 -22.48
CA TYR A 272 13.94 -8.36 -23.29
C TYR A 272 14.07 -9.02 -24.65
N LYS A 273 15.21 -8.88 -25.32
CA LYS A 273 15.47 -9.62 -26.56
C LYS A 273 15.47 -11.14 -26.36
N GLY A 274 16.01 -11.61 -25.23
CA GLY A 274 15.95 -13.01 -24.84
C GLY A 274 14.51 -13.49 -24.64
N ILE A 275 13.71 -12.74 -23.88
CA ILE A 275 12.28 -13.02 -23.63
C ILE A 275 11.50 -13.07 -24.95
N ILE A 276 11.66 -12.08 -25.83
CA ILE A 276 10.97 -12.03 -27.13
C ILE A 276 11.33 -13.24 -27.99
N ARG A 277 12.62 -13.62 -28.01
CA ARG A 277 13.07 -14.80 -28.75
C ARG A 277 12.43 -16.07 -28.21
N GLU A 278 12.39 -16.25 -26.88
CA GLU A 278 11.74 -17.40 -26.24
C GLU A 278 10.24 -17.44 -26.61
N ILE A 279 9.54 -16.30 -26.52
CA ILE A 279 8.12 -16.20 -26.91
C ILE A 279 7.91 -16.66 -28.35
N GLN A 280 8.72 -16.18 -29.29
CA GLN A 280 8.61 -16.55 -30.71
C GLN A 280 8.87 -18.05 -30.93
N GLU A 281 9.88 -18.63 -30.26
CA GLU A 281 10.22 -20.06 -30.36
C GLU A 281 9.10 -20.96 -29.80
N ILE A 282 8.49 -20.58 -28.67
CA ILE A 282 7.38 -21.32 -28.06
C ILE A 282 6.07 -21.14 -28.85
N GLN A 283 5.77 -19.93 -29.31
CA GLN A 283 4.60 -19.65 -30.14
C GLN A 283 4.67 -20.38 -31.49
N ALA A 284 5.87 -20.55 -32.07
CA ALA A 284 6.08 -21.34 -33.27
C ALA A 284 5.71 -22.83 -33.07
N LYS A 285 5.94 -23.38 -31.88
CA LYS A 285 5.54 -24.75 -31.50
C LYS A 285 4.04 -24.86 -31.22
N GLY A 286 3.34 -23.76 -30.96
CA GLY A 286 1.89 -23.70 -30.75
C GLY A 286 1.45 -23.55 -29.30
N ALA A 287 2.38 -23.51 -28.34
CA ALA A 287 2.08 -23.37 -26.92
C ALA A 287 1.74 -21.91 -26.55
N PRO A 288 0.89 -21.69 -25.53
CA PRO A 288 0.65 -20.38 -24.93
C PRO A 288 1.81 -19.94 -24.04
N VAL A 289 2.00 -18.63 -23.92
CA VAL A 289 3.02 -18.00 -23.08
C VAL A 289 2.39 -16.97 -22.14
N LEU A 290 2.73 -17.05 -20.85
CA LEU A 290 2.44 -16.05 -19.85
C LEU A 290 3.75 -15.40 -19.39
N VAL A 291 3.85 -14.08 -19.48
CA VAL A 291 5.01 -13.31 -19.03
C VAL A 291 4.63 -12.51 -17.79
N GLY A 292 5.27 -12.81 -16.67
CA GLY A 292 5.14 -12.05 -15.42
C GLY A 292 6.14 -10.90 -15.38
N THR A 293 5.68 -9.68 -15.11
CA THR A 293 6.53 -8.51 -14.90
C THR A 293 6.32 -7.91 -13.50
N ALA A 294 7.36 -7.29 -12.95
CA ALA A 294 7.30 -6.67 -11.63
C ALA A 294 6.51 -5.35 -11.61
N THR A 295 6.49 -4.58 -12.70
CA THR A 295 5.87 -3.25 -12.76
C THR A 295 5.08 -3.03 -14.04
N ILE A 296 4.12 -2.09 -14.00
CA ILE A 296 3.34 -1.69 -15.17
C ILE A 296 4.25 -1.13 -16.27
N GLU A 297 5.24 -0.32 -15.91
CA GLU A 297 6.19 0.25 -16.88
C GLU A 297 6.98 -0.84 -17.61
N ALA A 298 7.34 -1.92 -16.90
CA ALA A 298 8.03 -3.06 -17.51
C ALA A 298 7.11 -3.83 -18.46
N SER A 299 5.82 -3.98 -18.12
CA SER A 299 4.80 -4.54 -19.03
C SER A 299 4.65 -3.72 -20.30
N GLU A 300 4.50 -2.39 -20.17
CA GLU A 300 4.32 -1.48 -21.31
C GLU A 300 5.58 -1.44 -22.20
N GLU A 301 6.78 -1.43 -21.60
CA GLU A 301 8.03 -1.48 -22.36
C GLU A 301 8.18 -2.80 -23.14
N LEU A 302 7.85 -3.93 -22.51
CA LEU A 302 7.89 -5.24 -23.18
C LEU A 302 6.81 -5.34 -24.27
N SER A 303 5.61 -4.83 -24.00
CA SER A 303 4.50 -4.76 -24.95
C SER A 303 4.89 -3.99 -26.21
N TYR A 304 5.48 -2.81 -26.04
CA TYR A 304 6.00 -2.00 -27.14
C TYR A 304 7.04 -2.75 -27.99
N LEU A 305 7.97 -3.47 -27.35
CA LEU A 305 8.97 -4.26 -28.07
C LEU A 305 8.36 -5.46 -28.82
N LEU A 306 7.34 -6.10 -28.24
CA LEU A 306 6.61 -7.20 -28.90
C LEU A 306 5.82 -6.70 -30.12
N ASP A 307 5.23 -5.51 -30.05
CA ASP A 307 4.54 -4.86 -31.17
C ASP A 307 5.50 -4.58 -32.34
N GLN A 308 6.73 -4.14 -32.05
CA GLN A 308 7.75 -3.93 -33.08
C GLN A 308 8.12 -5.23 -33.81
N GLU A 309 8.06 -6.36 -33.12
CA GLU A 309 8.34 -7.70 -33.64
C GLU A 309 7.09 -8.39 -34.20
N GLY A 310 5.94 -7.71 -34.20
CA GLY A 310 4.67 -8.21 -34.75
C GLY A 310 4.02 -9.33 -33.95
N VAL A 311 4.38 -9.49 -32.67
CA VAL A 311 3.81 -10.53 -31.79
C VAL A 311 2.53 -10.02 -31.16
N LYS A 312 1.39 -10.62 -31.52
CA LYS A 312 0.11 -10.33 -30.89
C LYS A 312 0.12 -10.81 -29.43
N HIS A 313 -0.23 -9.92 -28.52
CA HIS A 313 -0.24 -10.20 -27.09
C HIS A 313 -1.35 -9.40 -26.39
N ASN A 314 -1.67 -9.78 -25.15
CA ASN A 314 -2.54 -9.03 -24.26
C ASN A 314 -1.75 -8.55 -23.04
N VAL A 315 -2.11 -7.40 -22.48
CA VAL A 315 -1.47 -6.83 -21.29
C VAL A 315 -2.49 -6.68 -20.17
N LEU A 316 -2.13 -7.11 -18.97
CA LEU A 316 -2.94 -7.07 -17.76
C LEU A 316 -2.23 -6.24 -16.71
N ASN A 317 -2.87 -5.14 -16.31
CA ASN A 317 -2.25 -4.08 -15.50
C ASN A 317 -2.95 -3.89 -14.14
N ALA A 318 -3.82 -4.82 -13.71
CA ALA A 318 -4.57 -4.77 -12.46
C ALA A 318 -5.49 -3.53 -12.31
N LYS A 319 -6.00 -2.99 -13.43
CA LYS A 319 -6.91 -1.82 -13.43
C LYS A 319 -8.37 -2.19 -13.66
N GLN A 320 -8.65 -3.31 -14.35
CA GLN A 320 -10.01 -3.72 -14.71
C GLN A 320 -10.21 -5.22 -14.44
N HIS A 321 -10.54 -5.58 -13.20
CA HIS A 321 -10.59 -6.98 -12.77
C HIS A 321 -11.51 -7.89 -13.62
N GLU A 322 -12.73 -7.47 -13.96
CA GLU A 322 -13.67 -8.30 -14.76
C GLU A 322 -13.13 -8.59 -16.16
N ARG A 323 -12.65 -7.57 -16.86
CA ARG A 323 -12.10 -7.71 -18.21
C ARG A 323 -10.78 -8.48 -18.21
N GLU A 324 -9.97 -8.32 -17.17
CA GLU A 324 -8.72 -9.06 -17.02
C GLU A 324 -8.97 -10.56 -16.78
N ALA A 325 -10.01 -10.91 -16.02
CA ALA A 325 -10.42 -12.30 -15.81
C ALA A 325 -10.82 -12.98 -17.13
N GLU A 326 -11.57 -12.29 -18.00
CA GLU A 326 -11.91 -12.82 -19.34
C GLU A 326 -10.66 -13.11 -20.19
N ILE A 327 -9.67 -12.21 -20.14
CA ILE A 327 -8.42 -12.36 -20.91
C ILE A 327 -7.59 -13.54 -20.35
N ILE A 328 -7.45 -13.63 -19.02
CA ILE A 328 -6.72 -14.73 -18.36
C ILE A 328 -7.37 -16.08 -18.61
N ALA A 329 -8.70 -16.15 -18.55
CA ALA A 329 -9.43 -17.37 -18.85
C ALA A 329 -9.13 -17.91 -20.27
N GLN A 330 -8.76 -17.01 -21.20
CA GLN A 330 -8.35 -17.37 -22.56
C GLN A 330 -6.84 -17.48 -22.76
N ALA A 331 -6.01 -17.18 -21.75
CA ALA A 331 -4.54 -17.19 -21.85
C ALA A 331 -3.97 -18.56 -22.20
N GLY A 332 -4.68 -19.65 -21.86
CA GLY A 332 -4.29 -21.02 -22.20
C GLY A 332 -4.57 -21.44 -23.64
N SER A 333 -5.10 -20.54 -24.49
CA SER A 333 -5.38 -20.83 -25.90
C SER A 333 -4.09 -21.02 -26.72
N PRO A 334 -4.08 -21.89 -27.75
CA PRO A 334 -2.90 -22.10 -28.60
C PRO A 334 -2.33 -20.78 -29.14
N LYS A 335 -1.01 -20.61 -29.04
CA LYS A 335 -0.25 -19.41 -29.49
C LYS A 335 -0.60 -18.09 -28.80
N SER A 336 -1.38 -18.11 -27.72
CA SER A 336 -1.68 -16.91 -26.94
C SER A 336 -0.43 -16.39 -26.22
N VAL A 337 -0.27 -15.08 -26.16
CA VAL A 337 0.78 -14.41 -25.39
C VAL A 337 0.10 -13.41 -24.46
N THR A 338 0.31 -13.57 -23.16
CA THR A 338 -0.28 -12.71 -22.14
C THR A 338 0.83 -12.16 -21.25
N ILE A 339 0.84 -10.84 -21.04
CA ILE A 339 1.74 -10.16 -20.11
C ILE A 339 0.91 -9.78 -18.90
N ALA A 340 1.35 -10.20 -17.71
CA ALA A 340 0.70 -9.91 -16.45
C ALA A 340 1.67 -9.22 -15.50
N THR A 341 1.24 -8.11 -14.90
CA THR A 341 1.95 -7.57 -13.73
C THR A 341 1.68 -8.45 -12.51
N ASN A 342 2.54 -8.36 -11.48
CA ASN A 342 2.56 -9.21 -10.29
C ASN A 342 1.19 -9.52 -9.61
N MET A 343 0.18 -8.66 -9.78
CA MET A 343 -1.16 -8.85 -9.19
C MET A 343 -2.27 -9.14 -10.20
N ALA A 344 -1.98 -9.07 -11.51
CA ALA A 344 -3.02 -9.16 -12.54
C ALA A 344 -3.35 -10.62 -12.87
N GLY A 345 -4.65 -10.96 -12.88
CA GLY A 345 -5.12 -12.31 -13.20
C GLY A 345 -5.15 -13.32 -12.06
N ARG A 346 -4.87 -12.89 -10.83
CA ARG A 346 -4.95 -13.75 -9.64
C ARG A 346 -6.37 -14.29 -9.42
N GLY A 347 -6.48 -15.53 -8.98
CA GLY A 347 -7.77 -16.19 -8.70
C GLY A 347 -8.53 -16.69 -9.93
N THR A 348 -7.97 -16.57 -11.14
CA THR A 348 -8.57 -17.13 -12.37
C THR A 348 -7.70 -18.24 -12.94
N ASP A 349 -8.28 -19.44 -13.08
CA ASP A 349 -7.58 -20.61 -13.62
C ASP A 349 -7.27 -20.46 -15.12
N ILE A 350 -6.02 -20.74 -15.49
CA ILE A 350 -5.60 -20.81 -16.90
C ILE A 350 -5.81 -22.24 -17.42
N ILE A 351 -6.95 -22.44 -18.10
CA ILE A 351 -7.28 -23.74 -18.70
C ILE A 351 -6.56 -23.89 -20.06
N LEU A 352 -5.75 -24.94 -20.20
CA LEU A 352 -5.07 -25.26 -21.46
C LEU A 352 -6.10 -25.54 -22.57
N GLY A 353 -5.96 -24.87 -23.72
CA GLY A 353 -6.94 -24.85 -24.80
C GLY A 353 -7.93 -23.68 -24.75
N GLY A 354 -7.88 -22.87 -23.69
CA GLY A 354 -8.79 -21.76 -23.41
C GLY A 354 -10.03 -22.19 -22.63
N ASN A 355 -10.61 -21.29 -21.83
CA ASN A 355 -11.81 -21.62 -21.06
C ASN A 355 -13.06 -21.62 -21.95
N TRP A 356 -13.53 -22.81 -22.34
CA TRP A 356 -14.74 -22.95 -23.17
C TRP A 356 -16.03 -22.59 -22.41
N GLN A 357 -16.03 -22.67 -21.08
CA GLN A 357 -17.18 -22.33 -20.23
C GLN A 357 -17.45 -20.83 -20.22
N SER A 358 -16.41 -20.00 -20.38
CA SER A 358 -16.57 -18.54 -20.40
C SER A 358 -17.41 -18.00 -21.58
N PHE A 359 -17.65 -18.80 -22.62
CA PHE A 359 -18.52 -18.42 -23.75
C PHE A 359 -19.99 -18.73 -23.51
N ILE A 360 -20.35 -19.23 -22.33
CA ILE A 360 -21.70 -19.66 -21.99
C ILE A 360 -22.20 -18.76 -20.85
N GLU A 361 -23.19 -17.90 -21.14
CA GLU A 361 -23.79 -17.01 -20.14
C GLU A 361 -24.57 -17.78 -19.06
N ASP A 362 -25.23 -18.88 -19.43
CA ASP A 362 -25.95 -19.77 -18.51
C ASP A 362 -25.72 -21.24 -18.89
N ILE A 363 -24.79 -21.89 -18.19
CA ILE A 363 -24.39 -23.29 -18.41
C ILE A 363 -25.56 -24.25 -18.23
N ASP A 364 -26.51 -23.93 -17.35
CA ASP A 364 -27.66 -24.79 -17.05
C ASP A 364 -28.74 -24.72 -18.15
N SER A 365 -28.67 -23.70 -19.01
CA SER A 365 -29.57 -23.52 -20.16
C SER A 365 -29.07 -24.16 -21.46
N VAL A 366 -27.81 -24.60 -21.53
CA VAL A 366 -27.20 -25.14 -22.76
C VAL A 366 -27.63 -26.57 -23.03
N SER A 367 -28.02 -26.85 -24.28
CA SER A 367 -28.38 -28.20 -24.69
C SER A 367 -27.19 -29.17 -24.56
N PRO A 368 -27.40 -30.43 -24.15
CA PRO A 368 -26.32 -31.42 -24.03
C PRO A 368 -25.52 -31.61 -25.33
N GLU A 369 -26.14 -31.44 -26.49
CA GLU A 369 -25.49 -31.55 -27.80
C GLU A 369 -24.51 -30.39 -28.06
N GLU A 370 -24.89 -29.17 -27.69
CA GLU A 370 -24.05 -27.99 -27.84
C GLU A 370 -22.86 -28.01 -26.86
N MET A 371 -23.09 -28.47 -25.64
CA MET A 371 -22.02 -28.69 -24.66
C MET A 371 -21.00 -29.74 -25.15
N GLN A 372 -21.46 -30.85 -25.73
CA GLN A 372 -20.56 -31.85 -26.32
C GLN A 372 -19.76 -31.27 -27.49
N ARG A 373 -20.39 -30.45 -28.34
CA ARG A 373 -19.70 -29.80 -29.45
C ARG A 373 -18.61 -28.84 -28.97
N LEU A 374 -18.90 -27.98 -28.00
CA LEU A 374 -17.93 -27.04 -27.44
C LEU A 374 -16.77 -27.77 -26.76
N LYS A 375 -17.06 -28.81 -25.98
CA LYS A 375 -16.04 -29.65 -25.35
C LYS A 375 -15.17 -30.38 -26.37
N ALA A 376 -15.74 -30.89 -27.46
CA ALA A 376 -14.97 -31.51 -28.53
C ALA A 376 -14.04 -30.51 -29.24
N GLN A 377 -14.50 -29.28 -29.47
CA GLN A 377 -13.66 -28.21 -30.04
C GLN A 377 -12.53 -27.79 -29.09
N TRP A 378 -12.84 -27.70 -27.79
CA TRP A 378 -11.85 -27.43 -26.76
C TRP A 378 -10.81 -28.55 -26.68
N GLN A 379 -11.22 -29.82 -26.71
CA GLN A 379 -10.32 -30.97 -26.62
C GLN A 379 -9.23 -30.93 -27.70
N ILE A 380 -9.60 -30.57 -28.94
CA ILE A 380 -8.63 -30.42 -30.04
C ILE A 380 -7.57 -29.37 -29.70
N LYS A 381 -7.98 -28.21 -29.16
CA LYS A 381 -7.06 -27.14 -28.76
C LYS A 381 -6.23 -27.56 -27.54
N HIS A 382 -6.84 -28.23 -26.58
CA HIS A 382 -6.18 -28.73 -25.38
C HIS A 382 -5.06 -29.71 -25.75
N ASP A 383 -5.36 -30.71 -26.57
CA ASP A 383 -4.40 -31.72 -27.03
C ASP A 383 -3.25 -31.07 -27.80
N GLN A 384 -3.54 -30.03 -28.61
CA GLN A 384 -2.51 -29.25 -29.30
C GLN A 384 -1.56 -28.55 -28.31
N VAL A 385 -2.11 -27.93 -27.26
CA VAL A 385 -1.30 -27.23 -26.24
C VAL A 385 -0.47 -28.22 -25.44
N VAL A 386 -1.05 -29.34 -25.01
CA VAL A 386 -0.34 -30.40 -24.28
C VAL A 386 0.79 -30.97 -25.13
N ALA A 387 0.54 -31.27 -26.41
CA ALA A 387 1.57 -31.75 -27.34
C ALA A 387 2.68 -30.72 -27.60
N ALA A 388 2.38 -29.43 -27.49
CA ALA A 388 3.36 -28.34 -27.61
C ALA A 388 4.16 -28.09 -26.33
N GLY A 389 3.86 -28.79 -25.23
CA GLY A 389 4.58 -28.68 -23.95
C GLY A 389 3.82 -27.99 -22.82
N GLY A 390 2.55 -27.61 -23.03
CA GLY A 390 1.72 -26.93 -22.03
C GLY A 390 1.88 -25.41 -22.04
N LEU A 391 1.48 -24.76 -20.93
CA LEU A 391 1.68 -23.32 -20.72
C LEU A 391 3.13 -23.04 -20.37
N HIS A 392 3.75 -22.09 -21.08
CA HIS A 392 5.08 -21.61 -20.77
C HIS A 392 5.02 -20.32 -19.95
N ILE A 393 5.72 -20.27 -18.82
CA ILE A 393 5.73 -19.12 -17.91
C ILE A 393 7.12 -18.49 -17.93
N ILE A 394 7.19 -17.18 -18.16
CA ILE A 394 8.43 -16.40 -18.15
C ILE A 394 8.33 -15.36 -17.04
N GLY A 395 9.22 -15.44 -16.05
CA GLY A 395 9.44 -14.35 -15.08
C GLY A 395 10.42 -13.33 -15.67
N SER A 396 10.00 -12.06 -15.77
CA SER A 396 10.84 -10.98 -16.32
C SER A 396 11.72 -10.30 -15.30
#